data_AF-A0A485A4J4-F1
#
_entry.id   AF-A0A485A4J4-F1
#
_cell.length_a   1.000
_cell.length_b   1.000
_cell.length_c   1.000
_cell.angle_alpha   90.00
_cell.angle_beta   90.00
_cell.angle_gamma   90.00
#
_symmetry.space_group_name_H-M   'P 1'
#
loop_
_entity.id
_entity.type
_entity.pdbx_description
1 polymer ?
#
loop_
_entity_poly.entity_id
_entity_poly.type
_entity_poly.pdbx_seq_one_letter_code
_entity_poly.pdbx_strand_id
1 'polypeptide(L)'
;MRPWKARRKKFLITKSRLCFLVILAMVVMVYVIWRLDSSPSTNDAYASADTIDVVPEVSGRIIELAVKDNQLVKQGDLLFRIDPSDV
;
A
#
# COMPACT_ATOMS: atom_id res chain seq x y z
N MET A 1 66.18 -33.91 38.54
CA MET A 1 64.81 -34.46 38.58
C MET A 1 63.80 -33.31 38.41
N ARG A 2 62.85 -33.42 37.45
CA ARG A 2 61.52 -32.76 37.21
C ARG A 2 61.27 -31.30 37.71
N PRO A 3 60.43 -30.46 37.05
CA PRO A 3 59.22 -30.87 36.33
C PRO A 3 58.87 -30.15 35.01
N TRP A 4 58.39 -31.00 34.12
CA TRP A 4 57.60 -30.74 32.92
C TRP A 4 56.13 -30.51 33.35
N LYS A 5 55.55 -29.31 33.10
CA LYS A 5 54.10 -29.00 32.87
C LYS A 5 53.76 -27.52 33.13
N ALA A 6 54.02 -26.62 32.17
CA ALA A 6 53.51 -25.23 32.26
C ALA A 6 52.90 -24.67 30.96
N ARG A 7 53.03 -25.35 29.81
CA ARG A 7 52.55 -24.85 28.52
C ARG A 7 51.07 -25.12 28.18
N ARG A 8 50.37 -26.02 28.89
CA ARG A 8 48.97 -26.40 28.54
C ARG A 8 47.91 -25.37 28.94
N LYS A 9 48.14 -24.57 29.99
CA LYS A 9 47.09 -23.67 30.54
C LYS A 9 46.74 -22.49 29.64
N LYS A 10 47.73 -21.88 28.96
CA LYS A 10 47.48 -20.72 28.07
C LYS A 10 46.60 -21.07 26.86
N PHE A 11 46.76 -22.27 26.30
CA PHE A 11 45.98 -22.73 25.14
C PHE A 11 44.51 -23.04 25.50
N LEU A 12 44.28 -23.54 26.73
CA LEU A 12 42.94 -23.84 27.25
C LEU A 12 42.13 -22.56 27.54
N ILE A 13 42.78 -21.50 28.04
CA ILE A 13 42.14 -20.21 28.31
C ILE A 13 41.76 -19.50 27.00
N THR A 14 42.63 -19.50 25.98
CA THR A 14 42.31 -18.90 24.67
C THR A 14 41.17 -19.65 23.96
N LYS A 15 41.14 -20.99 24.03
CA LYS A 15 39.99 -21.78 23.51
C LYS A 15 38.69 -21.49 24.26
N SER A 16 38.73 -21.33 25.58
CA SER A 16 37.54 -20.99 26.37
C SER A 16 36.96 -19.62 26.00
N ARG A 17 37.80 -18.62 25.72
CA ARG A 17 37.36 -17.30 25.24
C ARG A 17 36.72 -17.38 23.86
N LEU A 18 37.26 -18.23 22.98
CA LEU A 18 36.69 -18.46 21.65
C LEU A 18 35.32 -19.15 21.75
N CYS A 19 35.19 -20.18 22.58
CA CYS A 19 33.89 -20.82 22.83
C CYS A 19 32.86 -19.84 23.40
N PHE A 20 33.26 -18.97 24.32
CA PHE A 20 32.36 -17.95 24.87
C PHE A 20 31.89 -16.96 23.80
N LEU A 21 32.79 -16.49 22.92
CA LEU A 21 32.42 -15.62 21.80
C LEU A 21 31.46 -16.30 20.81
N VAL A 22 31.67 -17.57 20.51
CA VAL A 22 30.78 -18.35 19.63
C VAL A 22 29.40 -18.51 20.26
N ILE A 23 29.33 -18.79 21.55
CA ILE A 23 28.05 -18.90 22.28
C ILE A 23 27.34 -17.55 22.30
N LEU A 24 28.06 -16.45 22.56
CA LEU A 24 27.49 -15.11 22.54
C LEU A 24 26.93 -14.76 21.15
N ALA A 25 27.66 -15.07 20.09
CA ALA A 25 27.21 -14.86 18.71
C ALA A 25 25.94 -15.66 18.39
N MET A 26 25.86 -16.92 18.84
CA MET A 26 24.67 -17.76 18.67
C MET A 26 23.45 -17.18 19.40
N VAL A 27 23.61 -16.69 20.62
CA VAL A 27 22.52 -16.05 21.39
C VAL A 27 22.01 -14.80 20.69
N VAL A 28 22.92 -13.95 20.20
CA VAL A 28 22.56 -12.73 19.44
C VAL A 28 21.82 -13.09 18.16
N MET A 29 22.27 -14.12 17.44
CA MET A 29 21.64 -14.58 16.20
C MET A 29 20.19 -15.03 16.45
N VAL A 30 19.95 -15.85 17.47
CA VAL A 30 18.60 -16.31 17.83
C VAL A 30 17.70 -15.13 18.22
N TYR A 31 18.22 -14.18 18.99
CA TYR A 31 17.46 -12.99 19.41
C TYR A 31 17.02 -12.11 18.22
N VAL A 32 17.90 -11.90 17.24
CA VAL A 32 17.60 -11.12 16.04
C VAL A 32 16.51 -11.80 15.19
N ILE A 33 16.61 -13.12 15.00
CA ILE A 33 15.60 -13.88 14.24
C ILE A 33 14.22 -13.77 14.91
N TRP A 34 14.16 -13.95 16.24
CA TRP A 34 12.90 -13.84 16.99
C TRP A 34 12.27 -12.44 16.89
N ARG A 35 13.12 -11.41 16.88
CA ARG A 35 12.68 -10.01 16.76
C ARG A 35 12.12 -9.69 15.38
N LEU A 36 12.71 -10.24 14.32
CA LEU A 36 12.25 -10.04 12.94
C LEU A 36 10.91 -10.77 12.71
N ASP A 37 10.75 -11.97 13.25
CA ASP A 37 9.53 -12.77 13.10
C ASP A 37 8.33 -12.19 13.87
N SER A 38 8.58 -11.49 14.98
CA SER A 38 7.53 -10.92 15.84
C SER A 38 6.82 -9.68 15.25
N SER A 39 7.26 -9.16 14.12
CA SER A 39 6.66 -7.96 13.50
C SER A 39 6.70 -8.01 11.98
N PRO A 40 5.94 -8.92 11.35
CA PRO A 40 5.80 -8.95 9.90
C PRO A 40 5.05 -7.68 9.44
N SER A 41 5.78 -6.70 8.92
CA SER A 41 5.20 -5.52 8.28
C SER A 41 4.79 -5.90 6.87
N THR A 42 3.49 -6.03 6.61
CA THR A 42 2.97 -6.14 5.24
C THR A 42 2.66 -4.74 4.71
N ASN A 43 3.30 -4.36 3.59
CA ASN A 43 3.02 -3.10 2.89
C ASN A 43 2.02 -3.29 1.74
N ASP A 44 1.45 -4.49 1.58
CA ASP A 44 0.64 -4.86 0.42
C ASP A 44 -0.87 -4.79 0.76
N ALA A 45 -1.31 -3.65 1.27
CA ALA A 45 -2.73 -3.37 1.46
C ALA A 45 -3.24 -2.53 0.27
N TYR A 46 -3.66 -3.21 -0.81
CA TYR A 46 -4.36 -2.56 -1.91
C TYR A 46 -5.86 -2.52 -1.62
N ALA A 47 -6.39 -1.33 -1.34
CA ALA A 47 -7.82 -1.08 -1.31
C ALA A 47 -8.28 -0.71 -2.73
N SER A 48 -8.97 -1.61 -3.42
CA SER A 48 -9.65 -1.30 -4.67
C SER A 48 -11.11 -0.99 -4.36
N ALA A 49 -11.58 0.20 -4.74
CA ALA A 49 -12.98 0.57 -4.66
C ALA A 49 -13.51 0.77 -6.07
N ASP A 50 -14.55 0.03 -6.44
CA ASP A 50 -15.25 0.25 -7.70
C ASP A 50 -15.98 1.59 -7.62
N THR A 51 -15.42 2.61 -8.27
CA THR A 51 -16.06 3.91 -8.40
C THR A 51 -16.90 3.89 -9.67
N ILE A 52 -18.22 3.88 -9.49
CA ILE A 52 -19.17 4.11 -10.59
C ILE A 52 -19.36 5.61 -10.74
N ASP A 53 -18.91 6.15 -11.88
CA ASP A 53 -19.20 7.53 -12.27
C ASP A 53 -20.69 7.66 -12.56
N VAL A 54 -21.43 8.31 -11.66
CA VAL A 54 -22.82 8.70 -11.90
C VAL A 54 -22.80 9.99 -12.71
N VAL A 55 -22.96 9.86 -14.03
CA VAL A 55 -23.23 11.01 -14.89
C VAL A 55 -24.68 11.46 -14.61
N PRO A 56 -24.92 12.71 -14.19
CA PRO A 56 -26.29 13.19 -14.06
C PRO A 56 -26.91 13.30 -15.45
N GLU A 57 -28.03 12.62 -15.66
CA GLU A 57 -28.80 12.65 -16.92
C GLU A 57 -29.52 14.01 -17.02
N VAL A 58 -28.79 15.11 -17.22
CA VAL A 58 -29.34 16.49 -17.25
C VAL A 58 -29.84 16.92 -18.62
N SER A 59 -30.14 15.99 -19.52
CA SER A 59 -30.77 16.30 -20.79
C SER A 59 -32.14 15.65 -20.84
N GLY A 60 -33.09 16.25 -20.13
CA GLY A 60 -34.51 15.92 -20.26
C GLY A 60 -34.93 15.89 -21.73
N ARG A 61 -35.91 15.04 -22.06
CA ARG A 61 -36.30 14.79 -23.45
C ARG A 61 -36.86 16.07 -24.09
N ILE A 62 -36.39 16.38 -25.31
CA ILE A 62 -37.00 17.45 -26.12
C ILE A 62 -38.37 16.94 -26.58
N ILE A 63 -39.44 17.57 -26.10
CA ILE A 63 -40.82 17.18 -26.42
C ILE A 63 -41.39 17.98 -27.60
N GLU A 64 -40.85 19.16 -27.88
CA GLU A 64 -41.37 20.03 -28.94
C GLU A 64 -40.26 20.88 -29.55
N LEU A 65 -40.22 20.93 -30.89
CA LEU A 65 -39.36 21.80 -31.69
C LEU A 65 -40.25 22.81 -32.40
N ALA A 66 -40.28 24.05 -31.90
CA ALA A 66 -41.20 25.08 -32.36
C ALA A 66 -40.64 25.89 -33.56
N VAL A 67 -39.51 25.45 -34.15
CA VAL A 67 -38.81 26.16 -35.23
C VAL A 67 -38.52 25.25 -36.42
N LYS A 68 -38.52 25.86 -37.61
CA LYS A 68 -38.10 25.23 -38.87
C LYS A 68 -36.66 25.61 -39.21
N ASP A 69 -36.02 24.79 -40.04
CA ASP A 69 -34.66 25.04 -40.49
C ASP A 69 -34.53 26.39 -41.21
N ASN A 70 -33.45 27.13 -40.92
CA ASN A 70 -33.17 28.51 -41.37
C ASN A 70 -34.26 29.56 -41.09
N GLN A 71 -35.13 29.34 -40.10
CA GLN A 71 -36.10 30.35 -39.68
C GLN A 71 -35.40 31.56 -39.03
N LEU A 72 -35.77 32.76 -39.45
CA LEU A 72 -35.31 34.00 -38.82
C LEU A 72 -36.02 34.17 -37.47
N VAL A 73 -35.28 34.06 -36.36
CA VAL A 73 -35.81 34.17 -34.98
C VAL A 73 -35.39 35.47 -34.31
N LYS A 74 -36.20 35.96 -33.39
CA LYS A 74 -35.94 37.15 -32.57
C LYS A 74 -35.71 36.75 -31.10
N GLN A 75 -35.12 37.65 -30.33
CA GLN A 75 -34.90 37.42 -28.90
C GLN A 75 -36.24 37.22 -28.18
N GLY A 76 -36.41 36.07 -27.52
CA GLY A 76 -37.63 35.70 -26.80
C GLY A 76 -38.48 34.63 -27.51
N ASP A 77 -38.14 34.25 -28.75
CA ASP A 77 -38.85 33.19 -29.46
C ASP A 77 -38.55 31.81 -28.85
N LEU A 78 -39.59 31.00 -28.66
CA LEU A 78 -39.47 29.62 -28.18
C LEU A 78 -38.87 28.76 -29.30
N LEU A 79 -37.71 28.16 -29.04
CA LEU A 79 -37.03 27.30 -30.00
C LEU A 79 -37.37 25.82 -29.79
N PHE A 80 -37.30 25.38 -28.53
CA PHE A 80 -37.60 24.01 -28.13
C PHE A 80 -38.10 23.98 -26.69
N ARG A 81 -38.86 22.93 -26.36
CA ARG A 81 -39.36 22.67 -25.01
C ARG A 81 -38.82 21.34 -24.49
N ILE A 82 -38.32 21.34 -23.26
CA ILE A 82 -37.84 20.16 -22.53
C ILE A 82 -38.96 19.66 -21.62
N ASP A 83 -39.13 18.33 -21.50
CA ASP A 83 -40.09 17.73 -20.57
C ASP A 83 -39.75 18.12 -19.12
N PRO A 84 -40.66 18.79 -18.38
CA PRO A 84 -40.43 19.16 -16.99
C PRO A 84 -40.46 17.97 -16.02
N SER A 85 -40.81 16.77 -16.47
CA SER A 85 -40.86 15.55 -15.64
C SER A 85 -39.48 14.89 -15.48
N ASP A 86 -38.50 15.30 -16.30
CA ASP A 86 -37.14 14.75 -16.36
C ASP A 86 -36.09 15.63 -15.61
N VAL A 87 -36.53 16.62 -14.81
CA VAL A 87 -35.66 17.56 -14.05
C VAL A 87 -35.91 17.57 -12.56
#